data_AF-A0A7R6XSR4-F1
#
_entry.id   AF-A0A7R6XSR4-F1
#
_cell.length_a   1.000
_cell.length_b   1.000
_cell.length_c   1.000
_cell.angle_alpha   90.00
_cell.angle_beta   90.00
_cell.angle_gamma   90.00
#
_symmetry.space_group_name_H-M   'P 1'
#
loop_
_entity.id
_entity.type
_entity.pdbx_description
1 polymer ?
#
loop_
_entity_poly.entity_id
_entity_poly.type
_entity_poly.pdbx_seq_one_letter_code
_entity_poly.pdbx_strand_id
1 'polypeptide(L)'
;MAWNRHPLDTVDWAQIRAHRYATAAPPPEWPAGIKVTSIEGLTLLGMHPVTNQLFWDGQELATVKRLATFERGMALAATIATVVVALVEIGRAIGIVTH
;
A
#
# COMPACT_ATOMS: atom_id res chain seq x y z
N MET A 1 47.74 3.50 -14.10
CA MET A 1 46.52 2.73 -13.75
C MET A 1 45.91 3.41 -12.53
N ALA A 2 45.01 4.36 -12.74
CA ALA A 2 44.32 5.09 -11.69
C ALA A 2 42.85 5.13 -12.07
N TRP A 3 42.02 4.43 -11.29
CA TRP A 3 40.59 4.40 -11.49
C TRP A 3 39.99 5.72 -11.02
N ASN A 4 39.21 6.35 -11.90
CA ASN A 4 38.34 7.48 -11.60
C ASN A 4 37.37 7.06 -10.48
N ARG A 5 37.48 7.68 -9.30
CA ARG A 5 36.43 7.61 -8.29
C ARG A 5 35.26 8.48 -8.75
N HIS A 6 34.14 7.86 -9.04
CA HIS A 6 32.88 8.54 -9.32
C HIS A 6 32.38 9.24 -8.03
N PRO A 7 31.66 10.37 -8.11
CA PRO A 7 31.06 11.05 -6.95
C PRO A 7 30.05 10.23 -6.11
N LEU A 8 29.85 8.94 -6.44
CA LEU A 8 28.89 8.03 -5.81
C LEU A 8 29.41 7.39 -4.50
N ASP A 9 30.62 7.75 -4.06
CA ASP A 9 31.23 7.29 -2.80
C ASP A 9 30.66 8.00 -1.54
N THR A 10 29.55 8.76 -1.64
CA THR A 10 29.22 9.79 -0.63
C THR A 10 28.06 9.46 0.31
N VAL A 11 27.37 8.33 0.13
CA VAL A 11 26.30 7.91 1.06
C VAL A 11 26.85 6.93 2.09
N ASP A 12 27.06 7.42 3.31
CA ASP A 12 27.40 6.58 4.45
C ASP A 12 26.17 5.80 4.94
N TRP A 13 26.03 4.58 4.44
CA TRP A 13 24.95 3.68 4.82
C TRP A 13 25.00 3.23 6.28
N ALA A 14 26.18 3.22 6.91
CA ALA A 14 26.30 2.85 8.32
C ALA A 14 25.71 3.94 9.21
N GLN A 15 26.00 5.20 8.89
CA GLN A 15 25.41 6.36 9.55
C GLN A 15 23.89 6.39 9.41
N ILE A 16 23.37 6.14 8.20
CA ILE A 16 21.92 6.11 7.95
C ILE A 16 21.23 5.00 8.76
N ARG A 17 21.82 3.80 8.81
CA ARG A 17 21.27 2.68 9.60
C ARG A 17 21.29 2.95 11.09
N ALA A 18 22.33 3.63 11.59
CA ALA A 18 22.41 4.04 12.99
C ALA A 18 21.29 5.01 13.38
N HIS A 19 20.84 5.84 12.44
CA HIS A 19 19.80 6.85 12.66
C HIS A 19 18.46 6.46 12.02
N ARG A 20 18.14 5.16 11.89
CA ARG A 20 16.92 4.68 11.21
C ARG A 20 15.60 5.25 11.79
N TYR A 21 15.55 5.46 13.09
CA TYR A 21 14.36 5.95 13.79
C TYR A 21 14.56 7.39 14.25
N ALA A 22 13.49 8.18 14.19
CA ALA A 22 13.46 9.51 14.78
C ALA A 22 13.51 9.41 16.30
N THR A 23 14.13 10.41 16.94
CA THR A 23 14.14 10.56 18.40
C THR A 23 12.80 11.08 18.93
N ALA A 24 11.95 11.63 18.07
CA ALA A 24 10.63 12.10 18.41
C ALA A 24 9.69 10.95 18.81
N ALA A 25 8.86 11.18 19.83
CA ALA A 25 7.82 10.24 20.19
C ALA A 25 6.78 10.13 19.05
N PRO A 26 6.26 8.92 18.77
CA PRO A 26 5.15 8.76 17.85
C PRO A 26 3.90 9.49 18.37
N PRO A 27 3.01 9.95 17.48
CA PRO A 27 1.72 10.49 17.87
C PRO A 27 0.94 9.50 18.77
N PRO A 28 0.18 10.00 19.75
CA PRO A 28 -0.49 9.15 20.76
C PRO A 28 -1.58 8.25 20.18
N GLU A 29 -2.14 8.60 19.01
CA GLU A 29 -3.15 7.81 18.31
C GLU A 29 -2.57 6.61 17.55
N TRP A 30 -1.24 6.52 17.43
CA TRP A 30 -0.60 5.39 16.77
C TRP A 30 -0.60 4.15 17.67
N PRO A 31 -0.75 2.95 17.09
CA PRO A 31 -0.60 1.70 17.83
C PRO A 31 0.71 1.63 18.62
N ALA A 32 0.65 1.01 19.80
CA ALA A 32 1.81 0.82 20.66
C ALA A 32 2.94 0.06 19.94
N GLY A 33 4.18 0.49 20.18
CA GLY A 33 5.38 -0.13 19.60
C GLY A 33 5.78 0.39 18.22
N ILE A 34 5.02 1.30 17.61
CA ILE A 34 5.41 1.97 16.37
C ILE A 34 6.48 3.03 16.68
N LYS A 35 7.54 3.07 15.88
CA LYS A 35 8.56 4.12 15.91
C LYS A 35 8.48 4.95 14.64
N VAL A 36 8.63 6.26 14.79
CA VAL A 36 8.72 7.18 13.64
C VAL A 36 10.08 6.98 12.97
N THR A 37 10.11 6.99 11.64
CA THR A 37 11.35 6.99 10.87
C THR A 37 11.92 8.40 10.79
N SER A 38 13.23 8.55 10.97
CA SER A 38 13.94 9.81 10.72
C SER A 38 14.00 10.13 9.21
N ILE A 39 14.41 11.34 8.87
CA ILE A 39 14.62 11.74 7.47
C ILE A 39 15.75 10.91 6.84
N GLU A 40 16.83 10.66 7.58
CA GLU A 40 17.95 9.84 7.13
C GLU A 40 17.48 8.41 6.85
N GLY A 41 16.68 7.84 7.75
CA GLY A 41 16.13 6.50 7.66
C GLY A 41 15.18 6.31 6.48
N LEU A 42 14.53 7.37 5.98
CA LEU A 42 13.72 7.30 4.75
C LEU A 42 14.55 6.94 3.52
N THR A 43 15.86 7.21 3.52
CA THR A 43 16.78 6.81 2.44
C THR A 43 16.89 5.29 2.31
N LEU A 44 16.49 4.53 3.34
CA LEU A 44 16.44 3.06 3.29
C LEU A 44 15.19 2.54 2.59
N LEU A 45 14.21 3.39 2.27
CA LEU A 45 13.05 3.03 1.47
C LEU A 45 13.39 3.05 -0.01
N GLY A 46 13.20 1.92 -0.67
CA GLY A 46 13.37 1.76 -2.11
C GLY A 46 12.10 1.25 -2.76
N MET A 47 11.95 1.51 -4.06
CA MET A 47 10.88 0.94 -4.88
C MET A 47 11.50 0.18 -6.04
N HIS A 48 11.03 -1.04 -6.27
CA HIS A 48 11.46 -1.81 -7.44
C HIS A 48 10.75 -1.27 -8.70
N PRO A 49 11.49 -0.81 -9.73
CA PRO A 49 10.90 -0.06 -10.85
C PRO A 49 9.96 -0.89 -11.74
N VAL A 50 10.18 -2.20 -11.81
CA VAL A 50 9.34 -3.11 -12.61
C VAL A 50 8.11 -3.61 -11.84
N THR A 51 8.29 -4.13 -10.63
CA THR A 51 7.21 -4.74 -9.85
C THR A 51 6.41 -3.74 -9.02
N ASN A 52 6.88 -2.49 -8.88
CA ASN A 52 6.34 -1.47 -7.98
C ASN A 52 6.21 -1.94 -6.52
N GLN A 53 7.03 -2.91 -6.11
CA GLN A 53 7.11 -3.36 -4.72
C GLN A 53 7.96 -2.38 -3.91
N LEU A 54 7.54 -2.13 -2.68
CA LEU A 54 8.24 -1.27 -1.74
C LEU A 54 9.19 -2.13 -0.90
N PHE A 55 10.42 -1.66 -0.72
CA PHE A 55 11.46 -2.32 0.06
C PHE A 55 11.95 -1.40 1.16
N TRP A 56 12.27 -1.97 2.32
CA TRP A 56 12.97 -1.31 3.41
C TRP A 56 14.29 -2.01 3.67
N ASP A 57 15.42 -1.32 3.43
CA ASP A 57 16.77 -1.88 3.65
C ASP A 57 16.93 -3.26 2.98
N GLY A 58 16.37 -3.41 1.77
CA GLY A 58 16.38 -4.64 0.99
C GLY A 58 15.30 -5.68 1.34
N GLN A 59 14.50 -5.46 2.38
CA GLN A 59 13.37 -6.35 2.72
C GLN A 59 12.07 -5.86 2.11
N GLU A 60 11.32 -6.72 1.43
CA GLU A 60 10.03 -6.36 0.86
C GLU A 60 9.04 -5.98 1.97
N LEU A 61 8.41 -4.82 1.84
CA LEU A 61 7.35 -4.38 2.73
C LEU A 61 6.02 -4.95 2.26
N ALA A 62 5.42 -5.79 3.10
CA ALA A 62 4.05 -6.24 2.91
C ALA A 62 3.09 -5.06 3.04
N THR A 63 2.75 -4.42 1.91
CA THR A 63 1.65 -3.47 1.88
C THR A 63 0.35 -4.26 1.94
N VAL A 64 -0.38 -4.15 3.05
CA VAL A 64 -1.68 -4.80 3.17
C VAL A 64 -2.62 -4.11 2.17
N LYS A 65 -2.82 -4.69 0.98
CA LYS A 65 -3.84 -4.27 -0.01
C LYS A 65 -5.26 -4.62 0.50
N ARG A 66 -5.59 -4.23 1.74
CA ARG A 66 -6.80 -4.73 2.42
C ARG A 66 -8.09 -4.11 1.88
N LEU A 67 -8.04 -2.90 1.31
CA LEU A 67 -9.25 -2.21 0.87
C LEU A 67 -9.72 -2.66 -0.51
N ALA A 68 -8.80 -2.83 -1.48
CA ALA A 68 -9.18 -3.06 -2.87
C ALA A 68 -10.02 -4.33 -3.10
N THR A 69 -9.74 -5.43 -2.41
CA THR A 69 -10.48 -6.70 -2.60
C THR A 69 -11.86 -6.65 -1.95
N PHE A 70 -11.97 -6.05 -0.77
CA PHE A 70 -13.25 -5.91 -0.06
C PHE A 70 -14.19 -4.96 -0.80
N GLU A 71 -13.69 -3.81 -1.25
CA GLU A 71 -14.43 -2.85 -2.07
C GLU A 71 -14.93 -3.48 -3.37
N ARG A 72 -14.08 -4.27 -4.05
CA ARG A 72 -14.48 -5.02 -5.26
C ARG A 72 -15.60 -6.03 -4.97
N GLY A 73 -15.55 -6.72 -3.83
CA GLY A 73 -16.60 -7.64 -3.41
C GLY A 73 -17.95 -6.94 -3.19
N MET A 74 -17.93 -5.80 -2.50
CA MET A 74 -19.14 -4.99 -2.28
C MET A 74 -19.71 -4.44 -3.60
N ALA A 75 -18.85 -3.94 -4.49
CA ALA A 75 -19.26 -3.43 -5.80
C ALA A 75 -19.92 -4.52 -6.65
N LEU A 76 -19.37 -5.74 -6.63
CA LEU A 76 -19.96 -6.89 -7.32
C LEU A 76 -21.33 -7.25 -6.73
N ALA A 77 -21.46 -7.32 -5.41
CA ALA A 77 -22.72 -7.62 -4.75
C ALA A 77 -23.81 -6.59 -5.08
N ALA A 78 -23.48 -5.30 -5.05
CA ALA A 78 -24.40 -4.21 -5.41
C ALA A 78 -24.84 -4.30 -6.89
N THR A 79 -23.91 -4.64 -7.78
CA THR A 79 -24.20 -4.81 -9.21
C THR A 79 -25.16 -5.98 -9.43
N ILE A 80 -24.91 -7.13 -8.81
CA ILE A 80 -25.79 -8.30 -8.91
C ILE A 80 -27.19 -7.98 -8.39
N ALA A 81 -27.30 -7.34 -7.22
CA ALA A 81 -28.59 -6.93 -6.66
C ALA A 81 -29.37 -6.03 -7.63
N THR A 82 -28.67 -5.06 -8.24
CA THR A 82 -29.26 -4.14 -9.22
C THR A 82 -29.80 -4.88 -10.45
N VAL A 83 -29.03 -5.83 -10.99
CA VAL A 83 -29.45 -6.64 -12.14
C VAL A 83 -30.67 -7.50 -11.80
N VAL A 84 -30.67 -8.15 -10.62
CA VAL A 84 -31.80 -8.98 -10.18
C VAL A 84 -33.07 -8.13 -10.05
N VAL A 85 -32.98 -6.96 -9.40
CA VAL A 85 -34.12 -6.04 -9.29
C VAL A 85 -34.62 -5.63 -10.67
N ALA A 86 -33.73 -5.25 -11.59
CA ALA A 86 -34.12 -4.88 -12.95
C ALA A 86 -34.87 -6.01 -13.68
N LEU A 87 -34.40 -7.25 -13.57
CA LEU A 87 -35.06 -8.42 -14.18
C LEU A 87 -36.44 -8.69 -13.57
N VAL A 88 -36.58 -8.56 -12.25
CA VAL A 88 -37.87 -8.70 -11.55
C VAL A 88 -38.86 -7.63 -12.02
N GLU A 89 -38.42 -6.38 -12.12
CA GLU A 89 -39.27 -5.27 -12.59
C GLU A 89 -39.70 -5.47 -14.05
N ILE A 90 -38.80 -5.95 -14.92
CA ILE A 90 -39.17 -6.32 -16.31
C ILE A 90 -40.22 -7.44 -16.30
N GLY A 91 -39.98 -8.51 -15.52
CA GLY A 91 -40.89 -9.65 -15.42
C GLY A 91 -42.28 -9.27 -14.91
N ARG A 92 -42.36 -8.33 -13.96
CA ARG A 92 -43.61 -7.74 -13.49
C ARG A 92 -44.30 -6.93 -14.59
N ALA A 93 -43.56 -6.09 -15.30
CA ALA A 93 -44.11 -5.22 -16.35
C ALA A 93 -44.76 -6.02 -17.49
N ILE A 94 -44.22 -7.19 -17.83
CA ILE A 94 -44.75 -8.06 -18.90
C ILE A 94 -45.70 -9.15 -18.38
N GLY A 95 -46.06 -9.12 -17.09
CA GLY A 95 -47.07 -10.01 -16.50
C GLY A 95 -46.63 -11.45 -16.25
N ILE A 96 -45.32 -11.75 -16.33
CA ILE A 96 -44.77 -13.09 -16.07
C ILE A 96 -44.60 -13.34 -14.57
N VAL A 97 -44.30 -12.29 -13.80
CA VAL A 97 -44.12 -12.37 -12.34
C VAL A 97 -45.38 -11.82 -11.66
N THR A 98 -46.16 -12.69 -11.03
CA THR A 98 -47.31 -12.32 -10.18
C THR A 98 -47.08 -12.86 -8.78
N HIS A 99 -46.88 -11.94 -7.84
CA HIS A 99 -46.53 -12.13 -6.42
C HIS A 99 -45.12 -12.67 -6.14
#